data_AF-A0A0W1GPL7-F1
#
_entry.id   AF-A0A0W1GPL7-F1
#
_cell.length_a   1.000
_cell.length_b   1.000
_cell.length_c   1.000
_cell.angle_alpha   90.00
_cell.angle_beta   90.00
_cell.angle_gamma   90.00
#
_symmetry.space_group_name_H-M   'P 1'
#
loop_
_entity.id
_entity.type
_entity.pdbx_description
1 polymer ?
#
loop_
_entity_poly.entity_id
_entity_poly.type
_entity_poly.pdbx_seq_one_letter_code
_entity_poly.pdbx_strand_id
1 'polypeptide(L)'
;MATDLLTAADVARGVCRLFAQQGLVAIPEVTLPNGRRTDLTAIDAKGNITIVEIKVSRADLHGDGKWPDYCDWCDRFYWALASGLDPAILDTPDYRPESSGLIIADRYGAAVVREAANCNLAPARRKAELLRIGRVAMRRSMIAADPELAASWIEG
;
A
#
# COMPACT_ATOMS: atom_id res chain seq x y z
N MET A 1 28.52 10.74 -8.47
CA MET A 1 27.44 11.04 -7.50
C MET A 1 26.95 9.71 -6.97
N ALA A 2 27.08 9.44 -5.67
CA ALA A 2 26.47 8.25 -5.10
C ALA A 2 24.95 8.35 -5.34
N THR A 3 24.39 7.41 -6.07
CA THR A 3 22.94 7.29 -6.23
C THR A 3 22.39 7.06 -4.83
N ASP A 4 21.75 8.08 -4.26
CA ASP A 4 21.18 7.98 -2.93
C ASP A 4 20.10 6.89 -2.97
N LEU A 5 20.36 5.77 -2.28
CA LEU A 5 19.49 4.60 -2.33
C LEU A 5 18.14 4.97 -1.73
N LEU A 6 17.08 4.83 -2.50
CA LEU A 6 15.72 5.12 -2.05
C LEU A 6 15.30 4.13 -0.97
N THR A 7 14.74 4.66 0.11
CA THR A 7 14.16 3.85 1.19
C THR A 7 12.68 3.58 0.95
N ALA A 8 12.11 2.59 1.65
CA ALA A 8 10.67 2.33 1.57
C ALA A 8 9.86 3.56 2.00
N ALA A 9 10.37 4.36 2.95
CA ALA A 9 9.75 5.60 3.38
C ALA A 9 9.78 6.69 2.27
N ASP A 10 10.84 6.75 1.46
CA ASP A 10 10.90 7.65 0.31
C ASP A 10 9.85 7.26 -0.73
N VAL A 11 9.75 5.98 -1.09
CA VAL A 11 8.74 5.46 -2.03
C VAL A 11 7.33 5.69 -1.49
N ALA A 12 7.07 5.37 -0.22
CA ALA A 12 5.79 5.59 0.43
C ALA A 12 5.36 7.05 0.36
N ARG A 13 6.30 7.98 0.57
CA ARG A 13 6.05 9.42 0.46
C ARG A 13 5.64 9.83 -0.95
N GLY A 14 6.33 9.32 -1.98
CA GLY A 14 5.98 9.55 -3.37
C GLY A 14 4.58 9.05 -3.71
N VAL A 15 4.27 7.82 -3.31
CA VAL A 15 2.95 7.19 -3.52
C VAL A 15 1.84 7.98 -2.82
N CYS A 16 2.04 8.40 -1.56
CA CYS A 16 1.08 9.23 -0.83
C CYS A 16 0.80 10.56 -1.53
N ARG A 17 1.81 11.18 -2.17
CA ARG A 17 1.62 12.42 -2.94
C ARG A 17 0.80 12.19 -4.21
N LEU A 18 1.07 11.11 -4.94
CA LEU A 18 0.25 10.70 -6.09
C LEU A 18 -1.20 10.46 -5.67
N PHE A 19 -1.41 9.71 -4.60
CA PHE A 19 -2.75 9.44 -4.08
C PHE A 19 -3.49 10.69 -3.66
N ALA A 20 -2.82 11.63 -2.97
CA ALA A 20 -3.44 12.91 -2.62
C ALA A 20 -3.88 13.71 -3.87
N GLN A 21 -3.08 13.70 -4.95
CA GLN A 21 -3.45 14.34 -6.22
C GLN A 21 -4.66 13.68 -6.90
N GLN A 22 -4.85 12.38 -6.67
CA GLN A 22 -5.96 11.60 -7.20
C GLN A 22 -7.18 11.54 -6.27
N GLY A 23 -7.14 12.23 -5.12
CA GLY A 23 -8.24 12.24 -4.15
C GLY A 23 -8.34 10.99 -3.27
N LEU A 24 -7.25 10.24 -3.14
CA LEU A 24 -7.10 9.13 -2.20
C LEU A 24 -6.41 9.59 -0.92
N VAL A 25 -6.72 8.93 0.18
CA VAL A 25 -6.00 9.07 1.46
C VAL A 25 -5.40 7.73 1.86
N ALA A 26 -4.17 7.75 2.37
CA ALA A 26 -3.40 6.54 2.64
C ALA A 26 -2.88 6.47 4.08
N ILE A 27 -2.75 5.25 4.58
CA ILE A 27 -2.18 4.93 5.87
C ILE A 27 -1.15 3.81 5.71
N PRO A 28 0.06 3.95 6.28
CA PRO A 28 1.09 2.91 6.16
C PRO A 28 0.87 1.75 7.12
N GLU A 29 1.53 0.61 6.92
CA GLU A 29 1.67 -0.47 7.90
C GLU A 29 0.32 -0.97 8.48
N VAL A 30 -0.62 -1.39 7.62
CA VAL A 30 -1.92 -1.87 8.07
C VAL A 30 -1.93 -3.40 8.11
N THR A 31 -2.12 -3.97 9.30
CA THR A 31 -2.29 -5.42 9.50
C THR A 31 -3.68 -5.88 9.06
N LEU A 32 -3.73 -6.90 8.21
CA LEU A 32 -4.94 -7.55 7.71
C LEU A 32 -5.37 -8.72 8.61
N PRO A 33 -6.64 -9.17 8.55
CA PRO A 33 -7.12 -10.27 9.39
C PRO A 33 -6.41 -11.62 9.18
N ASN A 34 -5.75 -11.81 8.03
CA ASN A 34 -4.91 -12.99 7.78
C ASN A 34 -3.49 -12.89 8.38
N GLY A 35 -3.21 -11.85 9.18
CA GLY A 35 -1.92 -11.62 9.83
C GLY A 35 -0.87 -10.97 8.93
N ARG A 36 -1.15 -10.76 7.63
CA ARG A 36 -0.26 -9.99 6.75
C ARG A 36 -0.30 -8.52 7.12
N ARG A 37 0.76 -7.79 6.76
CA ARG A 37 0.84 -6.34 6.90
C ARG A 37 1.09 -5.73 5.54
N THR A 38 0.35 -4.66 5.25
CA THR A 38 0.50 -3.91 3.99
C THR A 38 1.43 -2.73 4.20
N ASP A 39 2.24 -2.40 3.20
CA ASP A 39 3.10 -1.22 3.28
C ASP A 39 2.28 0.07 3.23
N LEU A 40 1.31 0.17 2.31
CA LEU A 40 0.29 1.22 2.30
C LEU A 40 -1.09 0.64 2.02
N THR A 41 -2.09 1.16 2.74
CA THR A 41 -3.50 1.00 2.41
C THR A 41 -4.11 2.38 2.15
N ALA A 42 -4.77 2.55 1.01
CA ALA A 42 -5.45 3.78 0.63
C ALA A 42 -6.93 3.58 0.38
N ILE A 43 -7.72 4.64 0.60
CA ILE A 43 -9.15 4.66 0.32
C ILE A 43 -9.49 5.89 -0.54
N ASP A 44 -10.40 5.71 -1.49
CA ASP A 44 -10.99 6.81 -2.27
C ASP A 44 -12.33 7.28 -1.66
N ALA A 45 -12.89 8.38 -2.19
CA ALA A 45 -14.17 8.93 -1.74
C ALA A 45 -15.38 7.99 -1.93
N LYS A 46 -15.25 6.94 -2.75
CA LYS A 46 -16.29 5.91 -2.96
C LYS A 46 -16.10 4.71 -2.01
N GLY A 47 -15.04 4.69 -1.22
CA GLY A 47 -14.70 3.57 -0.34
C GLY A 47 -14.04 2.39 -1.06
N ASN A 48 -13.46 2.60 -2.24
CA ASN A 48 -12.58 1.60 -2.83
C ASN A 48 -11.27 1.56 -2.07
N ILE A 49 -10.80 0.36 -1.76
CA ILE A 49 -9.58 0.09 -1.01
C ILE A 49 -8.49 -0.27 -1.99
N THR A 50 -7.36 0.41 -1.89
CA THR A 50 -6.15 0.13 -2.66
C THR A 50 -5.04 -0.32 -1.71
N ILE A 51 -4.42 -1.46 -1.97
CA ILE A 51 -3.23 -1.93 -1.26
C ILE A 51 -2.01 -1.69 -2.14
N VAL A 52 -0.93 -1.23 -1.54
CA VAL A 52 0.36 -1.06 -2.21
C VAL A 52 1.45 -1.76 -1.41
N GLU A 53 2.25 -2.57 -2.11
CA GLU A 53 3.47 -3.19 -1.57
C GLU A 53 4.70 -2.53 -2.21
N ILE A 54 5.62 -2.07 -1.39
CA ILE A 54 6.79 -1.29 -1.75
C ILE A 54 8.00 -2.21 -1.91
N LYS A 55 8.76 -2.03 -3.00
CA LYS A 55 10.02 -2.73 -3.25
C LYS A 55 11.09 -1.71 -3.63
N VAL A 56 12.17 -1.68 -2.86
CA VAL A 56 13.32 -0.79 -3.07
C VAL A 56 14.57 -1.53 -3.51
N SER A 57 14.56 -2.86 -3.41
CA SER A 57 15.58 -3.75 -3.93
C SER A 57 15.00 -4.97 -4.63
N ARG A 58 15.80 -5.65 -5.45
CA ARG A 58 15.42 -6.95 -6.04
C ARG A 58 15.25 -8.04 -4.97
N ALA A 59 15.94 -7.92 -3.84
CA ALA A 59 15.84 -8.90 -2.75
C ALA A 59 14.46 -8.84 -2.07
N ASP A 60 13.81 -7.66 -2.07
CA ASP A 60 12.49 -7.46 -1.44
C ASP A 60 11.38 -8.26 -2.13
N LEU A 61 11.59 -8.65 -3.39
CA LEU A 61 10.65 -9.43 -4.19
C LEU A 61 10.68 -10.93 -3.85
N HIS A 62 11.66 -11.38 -3.06
CA HIS A 62 11.76 -12.78 -2.67
C HIS A 62 10.69 -13.12 -1.62
N GLY A 63 9.81 -14.09 -1.95
CA GLY A 63 8.77 -14.56 -1.03
C GLY A 63 7.38 -13.92 -1.25
N ASP A 64 7.26 -12.99 -2.20
CA ASP A 64 6.00 -12.30 -2.53
C ASP A 64 5.05 -13.10 -3.43
N GLY A 65 5.36 -14.36 -3.73
CA GLY A 65 4.53 -15.21 -4.62
C GLY A 65 3.10 -15.48 -4.13
N LYS A 66 2.75 -15.03 -2.92
CA LYS A 66 1.41 -15.10 -2.35
C LYS A 66 0.68 -13.75 -2.31
N TRP A 67 1.16 -12.76 -3.04
CA TRP A 67 0.48 -11.46 -3.16
C TRP A 67 -1.00 -11.55 -3.59
N PRO A 68 -1.48 -12.55 -4.37
CA PRO A 68 -2.90 -12.61 -4.72
C PRO A 68 -3.82 -12.72 -3.49
N ASP A 69 -3.31 -13.18 -2.34
CA ASP A 69 -4.04 -13.19 -1.07
C ASP A 69 -4.49 -11.78 -0.63
N TYR A 70 -3.86 -10.71 -1.12
CA TYR A 70 -4.26 -9.33 -0.84
C TYR A 70 -5.57 -8.95 -1.55
N CYS A 71 -5.91 -9.57 -2.68
CA CYS A 71 -7.15 -9.29 -3.42
C CYS A 71 -8.42 -9.59 -2.62
N ASP A 72 -8.34 -10.43 -1.58
CA ASP A 72 -9.46 -10.66 -0.65
C ASP A 72 -9.76 -9.47 0.27
N TRP A 73 -8.90 -8.43 0.25
CA TRP A 73 -8.92 -7.30 1.18
C TRP A 73 -8.89 -5.93 0.48
N CYS A 74 -8.76 -5.87 -0.85
CA CYS A 74 -8.73 -4.63 -1.62
C CYS A 74 -9.44 -4.75 -2.96
N ASP A 75 -9.79 -3.60 -3.56
CA ASP A 75 -10.24 -3.53 -4.95
C ASP A 75 -9.09 -3.50 -5.93
N ARG A 76 -7.98 -2.87 -5.54
CA ARG A 76 -6.80 -2.70 -6.37
C ARG A 76 -5.57 -3.03 -5.58
N PHE A 77 -4.69 -3.79 -6.20
CA PHE A 77 -3.38 -4.10 -5.67
C PHE A 77 -2.31 -3.51 -6.59
N TYR A 78 -1.37 -2.77 -6.01
CA TYR A 78 -0.23 -2.20 -6.71
C TYR A 78 1.09 -2.68 -6.10
N TRP A 79 2.05 -2.96 -6.96
CA TRP A 79 3.45 -2.85 -6.60
C TRP A 79 3.89 -1.39 -6.71
N ALA A 80 4.70 -0.91 -5.77
CA ALA A 80 5.41 0.36 -5.87
C ALA A 80 6.92 0.11 -5.89
N LEU A 81 7.54 0.29 -7.05
CA LEU A 81 8.98 0.17 -7.20
C LEU A 81 9.67 1.52 -6.98
N ALA A 82 10.80 1.51 -6.29
CA ALA A 82 11.72 2.64 -6.31
C ALA A 82 12.17 2.94 -7.75
N SER A 83 12.27 4.21 -8.13
CA SER A 83 12.57 4.65 -9.50
C SER A 83 13.89 4.16 -10.10
N GLY A 84 14.82 3.64 -9.27
CA GLY A 84 16.07 3.03 -9.71
C GLY A 84 15.98 1.52 -10.01
N LEU A 85 14.85 0.87 -9.73
CA LEU A 85 14.62 -0.55 -10.05
C LEU A 85 14.06 -0.69 -11.46
N ASP A 86 14.57 -1.69 -12.19
CA ASP A 86 14.05 -2.06 -13.51
C ASP A 86 12.61 -2.62 -13.39
N PRO A 87 11.59 -1.94 -13.96
CA PRO A 87 10.20 -2.39 -13.92
C PRO A 87 9.98 -3.77 -14.52
N ALA A 88 10.83 -4.18 -15.47
CA ALA A 88 10.68 -5.46 -16.18
C ALA A 88 10.79 -6.68 -15.24
N ILE A 89 11.30 -6.51 -14.01
CA ILE A 89 11.30 -7.58 -13.00
C ILE A 89 9.90 -8.06 -12.61
N LEU A 90 8.87 -7.22 -12.81
CA LEU A 90 7.47 -7.53 -12.53
C LEU A 90 6.67 -7.96 -13.76
N ASP A 91 7.33 -8.22 -14.89
CA ASP A 91 6.67 -8.67 -16.13
C ASP A 91 6.66 -10.21 -16.26
N THR A 92 6.90 -10.91 -15.15
CA THR A 92 6.82 -12.38 -15.09
C THR A 92 5.43 -12.85 -14.65
N PRO A 93 5.02 -14.09 -15.01
CA PRO A 93 3.72 -14.64 -14.62
C PRO A 93 3.45 -14.66 -13.11
N ASP A 94 4.48 -14.76 -12.27
CA ASP A 94 4.33 -14.80 -10.80
C ASP A 94 3.74 -13.48 -10.24
N TYR A 95 4.01 -12.36 -10.91
CA TYR A 95 3.49 -11.05 -10.53
C TYR A 95 2.17 -10.69 -11.21
N ARG A 96 1.69 -11.53 -12.14
CA ARG A 96 0.44 -11.38 -12.91
C ARG A 96 0.22 -9.92 -13.36
N PRO A 97 1.05 -9.38 -14.26
CA PRO A 97 1.01 -7.97 -14.68
C PRO A 97 -0.33 -7.55 -15.29
N GLU A 98 -1.15 -8.49 -15.74
CA GLU A 98 -2.52 -8.27 -16.20
C GLU A 98 -3.52 -7.97 -15.06
N SER A 99 -3.15 -8.32 -13.83
CA SER A 99 -3.98 -8.13 -12.63
C SER A 99 -3.38 -7.09 -11.67
N SER A 100 -2.07 -7.16 -11.42
CA SER A 100 -1.38 -6.23 -10.52
C SER A 100 -1.02 -4.91 -11.21
N GLY A 101 -1.31 -3.81 -10.53
CA GLY A 101 -0.85 -2.51 -10.96
C GLY A 101 0.62 -2.27 -10.63
N LEU A 102 1.20 -1.28 -11.29
CA LEU A 102 2.58 -0.85 -11.05
C LEU A 102 2.66 0.66 -10.91
N ILE A 103 3.24 1.09 -9.80
CA ILE A 103 3.63 2.47 -9.51
C ILE A 103 5.16 2.54 -9.49
N ILE A 104 5.72 3.56 -10.13
CA ILE A 104 7.13 3.91 -9.98
C ILE A 104 7.22 5.19 -9.15
N ALA A 105 8.02 5.19 -8.10
CA ALA A 105 8.07 6.30 -7.15
C ALA A 105 9.46 6.59 -6.58
N ASP A 106 9.62 7.82 -6.09
CA ASP A 106 10.73 8.28 -5.28
C ASP A 106 10.23 9.23 -4.17
N ARG A 107 11.15 9.89 -3.46
CA ARG A 107 10.78 10.82 -2.38
C ARG A 107 10.00 12.06 -2.82
N TYR A 108 9.98 12.36 -4.12
CA TYR A 108 9.40 13.55 -4.70
C TYR A 108 7.99 13.30 -5.23
N GLY A 109 7.76 12.17 -5.89
CA GLY A 109 6.45 11.80 -6.42
C GLY A 109 6.38 10.36 -6.89
N ALA A 110 5.30 10.05 -7.60
CA ALA A 110 5.06 8.74 -8.16
C ALA A 110 4.20 8.82 -9.42
N ALA A 111 4.26 7.80 -10.26
CA ALA A 111 3.42 7.63 -11.43
C ALA A 111 2.90 6.20 -11.52
N VAL A 112 1.61 6.05 -11.85
CA VAL A 112 1.05 4.77 -12.27
C VAL A 112 1.55 4.50 -13.69
N VAL A 113 2.31 3.42 -13.88
CA VAL A 113 2.79 3.00 -15.22
C VAL A 113 2.01 1.79 -15.75
N ARG A 114 1.31 1.08 -14.86
CA ARG A 114 0.37 0.01 -15.21
C ARG A 114 -0.81 0.05 -14.24
N GLU A 115 -2.02 0.15 -14.78
CA GLU A 115 -3.25 0.15 -13.97
C GLU A 115 -3.51 -1.23 -13.37
N ALA A 116 -3.97 -1.26 -12.12
CA ALA A 116 -4.41 -2.49 -11.48
C ALA A 116 -5.81 -2.90 -11.97
N ALA A 117 -6.01 -4.19 -12.20
CA ALA A 117 -7.34 -4.75 -12.38
C ALA A 117 -8.14 -4.69 -11.07
N ASN A 118 -9.47 -4.81 -11.17
CA ASN A 118 -10.34 -4.87 -10.00
C ASN A 118 -10.39 -6.31 -9.45
N CYS A 119 -10.05 -6.49 -8.18
CA CYS A 119 -10.18 -7.77 -7.47
C CYS A 119 -11.64 -8.13 -7.08
N ASN A 120 -12.60 -7.21 -7.26
CA ASN A 120 -14.02 -7.33 -6.93
C ASN A 120 -14.31 -7.61 -5.45
N LEU A 121 -13.77 -6.76 -4.57
CA LEU A 121 -13.94 -6.92 -3.12
C LEU A 121 -15.42 -6.95 -2.71
N ALA A 122 -15.83 -8.03 -2.04
CA ALA A 122 -17.20 -8.23 -1.60
C ALA A 122 -17.70 -7.05 -0.74
N PRO A 123 -18.91 -6.51 -0.97
CA PRO A 123 -19.39 -5.31 -0.26
C PRO A 123 -19.38 -5.42 1.26
N ALA A 124 -19.73 -6.59 1.80
CA ALA A 124 -19.70 -6.85 3.24
C ALA A 124 -18.27 -6.78 3.81
N ARG A 125 -17.28 -7.33 3.07
CA ARG A 125 -15.87 -7.28 3.46
C ARG A 125 -15.32 -5.86 3.37
N ARG A 126 -15.60 -5.15 2.28
CA ARG A 126 -15.26 -3.73 2.13
C ARG A 126 -15.72 -2.90 3.31
N LYS A 127 -16.99 -3.06 3.73
CA LYS A 127 -17.53 -2.34 4.89
C LYS A 127 -16.75 -2.65 6.17
N ALA A 128 -16.44 -3.92 6.42
CA ALA A 128 -15.66 -4.33 7.59
C ALA A 128 -14.23 -3.75 7.55
N GLU A 129 -13.56 -3.80 6.40
CA GLU A 129 -12.22 -3.25 6.23
C GLU A 129 -12.17 -1.74 6.36
N LEU A 130 -13.14 -1.01 5.80
CA LEU A 130 -13.24 0.44 5.97
C LEU A 130 -13.38 0.85 7.44
N LEU A 131 -14.20 0.12 8.22
CA LEU A 131 -14.32 0.36 9.66
C LEU A 131 -12.99 0.10 10.39
N ARG A 132 -12.30 -0.98 10.05
CA ARG A 132 -11.00 -1.33 10.64
C ARG A 132 -9.94 -0.28 10.31
N ILE A 133 -9.80 0.08 9.03
CA ILE A 133 -8.88 1.13 8.55
C ILE A 133 -9.19 2.46 9.24
N GLY A 134 -10.47 2.85 9.30
CA GLY A 134 -10.91 4.07 9.97
C GLY A 134 -10.52 4.12 11.45
N ARG A 135 -10.72 3.01 12.20
CA ARG A 135 -10.28 2.91 13.60
C ARG A 135 -8.77 3.02 13.74
N VAL A 136 -8.00 2.36 12.88
CA VAL A 136 -6.52 2.46 12.89
C VAL A 136 -6.06 3.89 12.62
N ALA A 137 -6.64 4.56 11.61
CA ALA A 137 -6.30 5.93 11.27
C ALA A 137 -6.64 6.91 12.40
N MET A 138 -7.84 6.81 12.98
CA MET A 138 -8.26 7.63 14.12
C MET A 138 -7.36 7.40 15.34
N ARG A 139 -7.03 6.15 15.66
CA ARG A 139 -6.12 5.83 16.78
C ARG A 139 -4.75 6.46 16.57
N ARG A 140 -4.17 6.35 15.37
CA ARG A 140 -2.87 6.97 15.08
C ARG A 140 -2.94 8.49 15.14
N SER A 141 -4.04 9.09 14.71
CA SER A 141 -4.27 10.53 14.87
C SER A 141 -4.33 10.94 16.35
N MET A 142 -5.00 10.15 17.19
CA MET A 142 -5.05 10.40 18.64
C MET A 142 -3.65 10.30 19.26
N ILE A 143 -2.87 9.26 18.93
CA ILE A 143 -1.49 9.09 19.43
C ILE A 143 -0.57 10.19 18.90
N ALA A 144 -0.76 10.65 17.66
CA ALA A 144 0.03 11.76 17.12
C ALA A 144 -0.28 13.08 17.85
N ALA A 145 -1.53 13.28 18.27
CA ALA A 145 -1.94 14.45 19.05
C ALA A 145 -1.52 14.35 20.53
N ASP A 146 -1.53 13.14 21.09
CA ASP A 146 -1.13 12.83 22.46
C ASP A 146 -0.34 11.51 22.51
N PRO A 147 1.02 11.58 22.48
CA PRO A 147 1.87 10.40 22.49
C PRO A 147 1.76 9.54 23.75
N GLU A 148 1.31 10.07 24.89
CA GLU A 148 1.19 9.31 26.15
C GLU A 148 0.15 8.20 26.05
N LEU A 149 -0.88 8.41 25.21
CA LEU A 149 -1.90 7.42 24.94
C LEU A 149 -1.31 6.08 24.49
N ALA A 150 -0.20 6.08 23.74
CA ALA A 150 0.40 4.87 23.20
C ALA A 150 0.73 3.82 24.27
N ALA A 151 1.11 4.24 25.48
CA ALA A 151 1.44 3.36 26.59
C ALA A 151 0.21 2.75 27.28
N SER A 152 -0.95 3.42 27.21
CA SER A 152 -2.18 3.02 27.90
C SER A 152 -3.20 2.27 27.03
N TRP A 153 -2.95 2.14 25.72
CA TRP A 153 -3.89 1.50 24.80
C TRP A 153 -3.86 -0.03 24.89
N ILE A 154 -4.95 -0.65 25.33
CA ILE A 154 -5.21 -2.09 25.24
C ILE A 154 -6.03 -2.36 23.98
N GLU A 155 -5.59 -3.30 23.13
CA GLU A 155 -6.39 -3.75 21.98
C GLU A 155 -7.58 -4.59 22.45
N GLY A 156 -8.77 -4.24 21.94
CA GLY A 156 -9.99 -5.03 22.08
C GLY A 156 -10.40 -5.65 20.75
#